data_AF-A0A151BSZ7-F1
#
_entry.id   AF-A0A151BSZ7-F1
#
_cell.length_a   1.000
_cell.length_b   1.000
_cell.length_c   1.000
_cell.angle_alpha   90.00
_cell.angle_beta   90.00
_cell.angle_gamma   90.00
#
_symmetry.space_group_name_H-M   'P 1'
#
loop_
_entity.id
_entity.type
_entity.pdbx_description
1 polymer ?
#
loop_
_entity_poly.entity_id
_entity_poly.type
_entity_poly.pdbx_seq_one_letter_code
_entity_poly.pdbx_strand_id
1 'polypeptide(L)'
;MSHYLDADALRERLAGTVWAGIDVRDEVGSTNEELMQDAKPFTALTADFQSAGRGRLDRTWQAPPGSSVALSVSMPLPADPARWGWVPLLVGVALRRSLRRLTDVELGLKWPNDVLARATLHDEWRKVAGILCNVVGGPEPLVIIGMGINVYQSRDELPLPGATSLSLCGAVVSREELIATVLEELSSTSDAWVDGSLDHTYRASCVTIGQQVQISLGDGPVEVGRAVAVDDMGRIVLQDAEGAQTPHAAGDVVHVRPRDTVEIDDEFFKVQQPDPAMFVDHLESELLGSARTMRRADVAHAVGTDTETTRLIWRALGFASPRDEDLVFTEADADALRRLHEAMAGGALDATTAMGLARAMGRTTDRLAMWALQLITDMVAGENEGFDSRTAFLAAERTVEMMDTFEPLLNYVMRRNLAVAISRLVADAEPESHVGVVRTIGFADLVNFTQLVRELSERELAQLVSRFEATASDIVAAHGGALIKTVGDEVLFSHTTVDGAVAIGFDLLDLAAEDEVIPRMRVGMAKGRVLARLGDVYGTVVNRAARLTAAADPGTLLVDQAVAEAVAGGNLARAVPHPTVFLTGLGEVIPWVLKREAH
;
A
#
# COMPACT_ATOMS: atom_id res chain seq x y z
N MET A 1 22.35 -4.97 31.31
CA MET A 1 21.51 -4.45 32.42
C MET A 1 20.70 -5.63 32.94
N SER A 2 20.46 -5.72 34.24
CA SER A 2 19.56 -6.75 34.76
C SER A 2 18.20 -6.59 34.08
N HIS A 3 17.66 -7.65 33.47
CA HIS A 3 16.32 -7.63 32.88
C HIS A 3 15.23 -7.93 33.92
N TYR A 4 15.56 -7.95 35.23
CA TYR A 4 14.61 -8.13 36.33
C TYR A 4 13.94 -6.82 36.74
N LEU A 5 12.74 -6.89 37.33
CA LEU A 5 11.94 -5.71 37.67
C LEU A 5 12.57 -4.98 38.86
N ASP A 6 12.70 -3.66 38.74
CA ASP A 6 12.99 -2.81 39.89
C ASP A 6 11.68 -2.42 40.60
N ALA A 7 11.39 -3.11 41.71
CA ALA A 7 10.16 -2.91 42.46
C ALA A 7 10.03 -1.48 43.03
N ASP A 8 11.14 -0.86 43.45
CA ASP A 8 11.11 0.47 44.03
C ASP A 8 10.90 1.53 42.95
N ALA A 9 11.58 1.39 41.79
CA ALA A 9 11.37 2.26 40.65
C ALA A 9 9.93 2.18 40.11
N LEU A 10 9.34 0.98 40.08
CA LEU A 10 7.95 0.80 39.64
C LEU A 10 6.94 1.42 40.62
N ARG A 11 7.14 1.25 41.94
CA ARG A 11 6.30 1.89 42.96
C ARG A 11 6.43 3.41 42.95
N GLU A 12 7.62 3.93 42.72
CA GLU A 12 7.85 5.38 42.57
C GLU A 12 7.07 5.95 41.38
N ARG A 13 7.11 5.27 40.22
CA ARG A 13 6.32 5.66 39.03
C ARG A 13 4.82 5.64 39.27
N LEU A 14 4.33 4.69 40.08
CA LEU A 14 2.91 4.54 40.39
C LEU A 14 2.47 5.35 41.61
N ALA A 15 3.37 6.13 42.22
CA ALA A 15 3.07 6.93 43.38
C ALA A 15 1.94 7.93 43.09
N GLY A 16 0.91 7.94 43.95
CA GLY A 16 -0.26 8.81 43.78
C GLY A 16 -1.33 8.27 42.84
N THR A 17 -1.14 7.10 42.24
CA THR A 17 -2.18 6.38 41.49
C THR A 17 -2.92 5.37 42.37
N VAL A 18 -4.04 4.83 41.90
CA VAL A 18 -4.74 3.72 42.57
C VAL A 18 -3.91 2.43 42.62
N TRP A 19 -2.82 2.35 41.85
CA TRP A 19 -1.95 1.19 41.72
C TRP A 19 -0.65 1.29 42.53
N ALA A 20 -0.50 2.30 43.37
CA ALA A 20 0.71 2.52 44.17
C ALA A 20 1.10 1.30 45.05
N GLY A 21 0.12 0.46 45.39
CA GLY A 21 0.29 -0.77 46.16
C GLY A 21 0.66 -2.02 45.33
N ILE A 22 1.18 -1.87 44.11
CA ILE A 22 1.55 -3.02 43.27
C ILE A 22 2.49 -3.98 43.99
N ASP A 23 2.14 -5.27 43.94
CA ASP A 23 3.00 -6.36 44.40
C ASP A 23 3.93 -6.80 43.26
N VAL A 24 5.22 -6.88 43.54
CA VAL A 24 6.28 -7.21 42.57
C VAL A 24 7.04 -8.41 43.14
N ARG A 25 7.02 -9.52 42.41
CA ARG A 25 7.61 -10.80 42.84
C ARG A 25 8.68 -11.25 41.84
N ASP A 26 9.70 -11.94 42.34
CA ASP A 26 10.69 -12.56 41.46
C ASP A 26 10.07 -13.76 40.71
N GLU A 27 9.27 -14.56 41.40
CA GLU A 27 8.61 -15.75 40.86
C GLU A 27 7.24 -15.97 41.50
N VAL A 28 6.28 -16.45 40.71
CA VAL A 28 4.96 -16.90 41.15
C VAL A 28 4.51 -18.11 40.33
N GLY A 29 3.54 -18.89 40.82
CA GLY A 29 2.85 -19.89 39.99
C GLY A 29 2.12 -19.21 38.82
N SER A 30 1.10 -18.41 39.14
CA SER A 30 0.34 -17.61 38.18
C SER A 30 -0.14 -16.33 38.87
N THR A 31 0.12 -15.17 38.26
CA THR A 31 -0.32 -13.87 38.76
C THR A 31 -1.85 -13.78 38.90
N ASN A 32 -2.60 -14.41 37.97
CA ASN A 32 -4.07 -14.51 38.08
C ASN A 32 -4.48 -15.37 39.27
N GLU A 33 -3.90 -16.56 39.44
CA GLU A 33 -4.29 -17.47 40.53
C GLU A 33 -3.98 -16.86 41.90
N GLU A 34 -2.87 -16.13 42.02
CA GLU A 34 -2.50 -15.43 43.26
C GLU A 34 -3.51 -14.33 43.60
N LEU A 35 -3.86 -13.46 42.63
CA LEU A 35 -4.86 -12.41 42.88
C LEU A 35 -6.27 -12.95 43.15
N MET A 36 -6.61 -14.13 42.63
CA MET A 36 -7.92 -14.75 42.89
C MET A 36 -8.08 -15.24 44.34
N GLN A 37 -6.99 -15.50 45.07
CA GLN A 37 -7.05 -15.99 46.46
C GLN A 37 -7.59 -14.94 47.45
N ASP A 38 -7.24 -13.66 47.24
CA ASP A 38 -7.67 -12.52 48.08
C ASP A 38 -7.97 -11.30 47.19
N ALA A 39 -8.97 -11.45 46.31
CA ALA A 39 -9.32 -10.45 45.32
C ALA A 39 -9.87 -9.17 45.98
N LYS A 40 -9.17 -8.06 45.78
CA LYS A 40 -9.60 -6.72 46.21
C LYS A 40 -9.57 -5.74 45.03
N PRO A 41 -10.54 -4.83 44.90
CA PRO A 41 -10.54 -3.84 43.83
C PRO A 41 -9.24 -3.05 43.78
N PHE A 42 -8.77 -2.77 42.56
CA PHE A 42 -7.57 -1.98 42.26
C PHE A 42 -6.27 -2.55 42.86
N THR A 43 -6.17 -3.87 42.96
CA THR A 43 -4.93 -4.57 43.31
C THR A 43 -4.19 -4.97 42.04
N ALA A 44 -2.87 -4.77 41.99
CA ALA A 44 -2.02 -5.20 40.88
C ALA A 44 -0.89 -6.11 41.40
N LEU A 45 -0.55 -7.13 40.62
CA LEU A 45 0.55 -8.05 40.87
C LEU A 45 1.31 -8.27 39.57
N THR A 46 2.64 -8.17 39.63
CA THR A 46 3.52 -8.54 38.52
C THR A 46 4.65 -9.44 39.00
N ALA A 47 5.18 -10.26 38.10
CA ALA A 47 6.30 -11.14 38.42
C ALA A 47 7.31 -11.23 37.27
N ASP A 48 8.58 -11.43 37.62
CA ASP A 48 9.65 -11.68 36.66
C ASP A 48 9.57 -13.05 35.98
N PHE A 49 8.94 -14.01 36.64
CA PHE A 49 8.74 -15.37 36.13
C PHE A 49 7.43 -15.99 36.64
N GLN A 50 6.76 -16.73 35.76
CA GLN A 50 5.61 -17.58 36.11
C GLN A 50 5.92 -19.05 35.81
N SER A 51 5.88 -19.90 36.83
CA SER A 51 6.10 -21.35 36.67
C SER A 51 4.86 -22.11 36.20
N ALA A 52 3.67 -21.57 36.41
CA ALA A 52 2.37 -22.17 36.08
C ALA A 52 1.41 -21.17 35.40
N GLY A 53 1.94 -20.26 34.58
CA GLY A 53 1.15 -19.28 33.86
C GLY A 53 0.12 -19.92 32.93
N ARG A 54 -1.09 -19.35 32.89
CA ARG A 54 -2.21 -19.84 32.08
C ARG A 54 -2.66 -18.83 31.04
N GLY A 55 -3.03 -19.34 29.87
CA GLY A 55 -3.87 -18.69 28.89
C GLY A 55 -5.29 -19.27 28.93
N ARG A 56 -6.12 -18.88 27.95
CA ARG A 56 -7.47 -19.45 27.79
C ARG A 56 -7.43 -20.95 27.55
N LEU A 57 -8.45 -21.64 28.07
CA LEU A 57 -8.69 -23.08 27.92
C LEU A 57 -7.52 -23.93 28.43
N ASP A 58 -6.99 -23.54 29.60
CA ASP A 58 -5.88 -24.23 30.28
C ASP A 58 -4.59 -24.36 29.47
N ARG A 59 -4.42 -23.56 28.40
CA ARG A 59 -3.15 -23.49 27.68
C ARG A 59 -2.08 -22.89 28.56
N THR A 60 -0.90 -23.49 28.57
CA THR A 60 0.25 -22.97 29.31
C THR A 60 0.79 -21.70 28.65
N TRP A 61 1.10 -20.68 29.44
CA TRP A 61 1.88 -19.53 29.03
C TRP A 61 3.07 -19.37 29.97
N GLN A 62 4.27 -19.57 29.44
CA GLN A 62 5.54 -19.42 30.14
C GLN A 62 6.51 -18.64 29.25
N ALA A 63 7.41 -17.91 29.88
CA ALA A 63 8.48 -17.18 29.22
C ALA A 63 9.74 -17.23 30.12
N PRO A 64 10.95 -17.11 29.54
CA PRO A 64 12.17 -17.00 30.33
C PRO A 64 12.10 -15.83 31.35
N PRO A 65 12.70 -15.96 32.55
CA PRO A 65 12.74 -14.89 33.53
C PRO A 65 13.27 -13.57 32.94
N GLY A 66 12.59 -12.46 33.24
CA GLY A 66 13.01 -11.13 32.76
C GLY A 66 12.68 -10.80 31.30
N SER A 67 12.16 -11.77 30.53
CA SER A 67 11.95 -11.60 29.08
C SER A 67 10.59 -11.04 28.69
N SER A 68 9.58 -11.18 29.55
CA SER A 68 8.19 -10.76 29.31
C SER A 68 7.66 -9.93 30.48
N VAL A 69 6.45 -9.37 30.31
CA VAL A 69 5.64 -8.84 31.41
C VAL A 69 4.52 -9.83 31.70
N ALA A 70 4.48 -10.33 32.93
CA ALA A 70 3.34 -11.02 33.50
C ALA A 70 2.69 -10.06 34.52
N LEU A 71 1.51 -9.53 34.18
CA LEU A 71 0.79 -8.54 35.00
C LEU A 71 -0.65 -9.00 35.18
N SER A 72 -1.11 -9.03 36.43
CA SER A 72 -2.53 -9.19 36.74
C SER A 72 -3.04 -8.02 37.55
N VAL A 73 -4.29 -7.61 37.28
CA VAL A 73 -5.00 -6.61 38.07
C VAL A 73 -6.38 -7.08 38.46
N SER A 74 -6.88 -6.61 39.59
CA SER A 74 -8.27 -6.81 40.02
C SER A 74 -9.05 -5.52 39.87
N MET A 75 -10.19 -5.54 39.17
CA MET A 75 -11.04 -4.37 38.97
C MET A 75 -12.52 -4.72 39.14
N PRO A 76 -13.38 -3.76 39.54
CA PRO A 76 -14.83 -3.97 39.53
C PRO A 76 -15.33 -4.27 38.12
N LEU A 77 -16.25 -5.23 37.98
CA LEU A 77 -16.98 -5.41 36.73
C LEU A 77 -18.04 -4.33 36.54
N PRO A 78 -18.41 -4.01 35.29
CA PRO A 78 -19.59 -3.21 35.02
C PRO A 78 -20.84 -3.81 35.69
N ALA A 79 -21.69 -2.94 36.25
CA ALA A 79 -22.92 -3.36 36.91
C ALA A 79 -23.90 -4.05 35.94
N ASP A 80 -23.86 -3.70 34.66
CA ASP A 80 -24.62 -4.36 33.60
C ASP A 80 -23.86 -5.60 33.07
N PRO A 81 -24.39 -6.83 33.26
CA PRO A 81 -23.79 -8.06 32.74
C PRO A 81 -23.63 -8.08 31.21
N ALA A 82 -24.45 -7.32 30.46
CA ALA A 82 -24.32 -7.24 29.01
C ALA A 82 -22.97 -6.65 28.56
N ARG A 83 -22.31 -5.89 29.44
CA ARG A 83 -20.99 -5.29 29.18
C ARG A 83 -19.82 -6.22 29.50
N TRP A 84 -20.05 -7.36 30.15
CA TRP A 84 -18.95 -8.24 30.57
C TRP A 84 -18.19 -8.83 29.39
N GLY A 85 -18.86 -9.07 28.26
CA GLY A 85 -18.23 -9.53 27.02
C GLY A 85 -17.22 -8.53 26.43
N TRP A 86 -17.39 -7.23 26.72
CA TRP A 86 -16.51 -6.16 26.26
C TRP A 86 -15.25 -5.99 27.09
N VAL A 87 -15.22 -6.45 28.34
CA VAL A 87 -14.07 -6.26 29.26
C VAL A 87 -12.74 -6.71 28.64
N PRO A 88 -12.56 -7.96 28.16
CA PRO A 88 -11.29 -8.36 27.53
C PRO A 88 -10.96 -7.54 26.26
N LEU A 89 -11.97 -7.08 25.53
CA LEU A 89 -11.80 -6.28 24.32
C LEU A 89 -11.24 -4.90 24.66
N LEU A 90 -11.81 -4.25 25.66
CA LEU A 90 -11.43 -2.92 26.11
C LEU A 90 -10.09 -2.91 26.86
N VAL A 91 -9.76 -4.00 27.57
CA VAL A 91 -8.38 -4.25 28.05
C VAL A 91 -7.40 -4.29 26.88
N GLY A 92 -7.79 -4.94 25.77
CA GLY A 92 -7.01 -4.90 24.52
C GLY A 92 -6.80 -3.48 23.99
N VAL A 93 -7.83 -2.64 24.02
CA VAL A 93 -7.71 -1.21 23.64
C VAL A 93 -6.72 -0.47 24.55
N ALA A 94 -6.82 -0.64 25.87
CA ALA A 94 -5.91 -0.02 26.84
C ALA A 94 -4.46 -0.47 26.62
N LEU A 95 -4.24 -1.77 26.42
CA LEU A 95 -2.92 -2.31 26.14
C LEU A 95 -2.36 -1.79 24.81
N ARG A 96 -3.18 -1.75 23.75
CA ARG A 96 -2.77 -1.16 22.46
C ARG A 96 -2.40 0.31 22.59
N ARG A 97 -3.17 1.11 23.33
CA ARG A 97 -2.84 2.53 23.58
C ARG A 97 -1.51 2.68 24.32
N SER A 98 -1.30 1.83 25.34
CA SER A 98 -0.05 1.80 26.10
C SER A 98 1.14 1.52 25.20
N LEU A 99 1.06 0.48 24.36
CA LEU A 99 2.13 0.11 23.45
C LEU A 99 2.39 1.16 22.37
N ARG A 100 1.34 1.82 21.85
CA ARG A 100 1.49 2.96 20.91
C ARG A 100 2.12 4.21 21.54
N ARG A 101 1.98 4.41 22.85
CA ARG A 101 2.67 5.50 23.56
C ARG A 101 4.17 5.25 23.70
N LEU A 102 4.58 3.98 23.74
CA LEU A 102 5.95 3.57 24.03
C LEU A 102 6.73 3.11 22.78
N THR A 103 6.04 2.84 21.67
CA THR A 103 6.63 2.25 20.47
C THR A 103 5.95 2.75 19.20
N ASP A 104 6.70 2.74 18.09
CA ASP A 104 6.18 2.95 16.74
C ASP A 104 5.73 1.63 16.05
N VAL A 105 5.61 0.54 16.82
CA VAL A 105 5.20 -0.76 16.28
C VAL A 105 3.73 -0.71 15.88
N GLU A 106 3.44 -1.27 14.70
CA GLU A 106 2.07 -1.36 14.22
C GLU A 106 1.31 -2.44 14.99
N LEU A 107 0.17 -2.06 15.57
CA LEU A 107 -0.57 -2.85 16.56
C LEU A 107 -2.03 -3.04 16.17
N GLY A 108 -2.49 -4.28 16.25
CA GLY A 108 -3.84 -4.70 15.93
C GLY A 108 -4.46 -5.51 17.07
N LEU A 109 -5.77 -5.60 17.09
CA LEU A 109 -6.52 -6.41 18.06
C LEU A 109 -7.09 -7.63 17.35
N LYS A 110 -6.86 -8.82 17.89
CA LYS A 110 -7.49 -10.05 17.43
C LYS A 110 -8.53 -10.48 18.45
N TRP A 111 -9.76 -10.60 17.99
CA TRP A 111 -10.85 -11.05 18.84
C TRP A 111 -10.59 -12.49 19.31
N PRO A 112 -10.86 -12.83 20.58
CA PRO A 112 -11.43 -11.95 21.61
C PRO A 112 -10.39 -11.33 22.57
N ASN A 113 -9.12 -11.70 22.54
CA ASN A 113 -8.25 -11.45 23.69
C ASN A 113 -6.75 -11.37 23.36
N ASP A 114 -6.40 -11.15 22.10
CA ASP A 114 -5.00 -11.11 21.66
C ASP A 114 -4.67 -9.73 21.08
N VAL A 115 -3.47 -9.23 21.40
CA VAL A 115 -2.89 -8.07 20.72
C VAL A 115 -1.84 -8.60 19.74
N LEU A 116 -1.94 -8.15 18.50
CA LEU A 116 -1.01 -8.50 17.44
C LEU A 116 -0.09 -7.32 17.14
N ALA A 117 1.14 -7.63 16.75
CA ALA A 117 2.15 -6.69 16.29
C ALA A 117 2.76 -7.16 14.97
N ARG A 118 3.23 -6.20 14.18
CA ARG A 118 4.04 -6.43 12.98
C ARG A 118 5.10 -5.33 12.90
N ALA A 119 6.32 -5.68 12.47
CA ALA A 119 7.44 -4.73 12.46
C ALA A 119 7.27 -3.69 11.35
N THR A 120 6.72 -4.11 10.22
CA THR A 120 6.37 -3.27 9.08
C THR A 120 4.96 -3.55 8.61
N LEU A 121 4.39 -2.68 7.76
CA LEU A 121 3.07 -2.90 7.15
C LEU A 121 3.02 -4.14 6.23
N HIS A 122 4.17 -4.68 5.84
CA HIS A 122 4.31 -5.85 4.96
C HIS A 122 4.49 -7.16 5.73
N ASP A 123 4.75 -7.11 7.04
CA ASP A 123 4.87 -8.30 7.86
C ASP A 123 3.48 -8.82 8.27
N GLU A 124 3.40 -10.13 8.45
CA GLU A 124 2.23 -10.78 9.02
C GLU A 124 1.95 -10.30 10.45
N TRP A 125 0.68 -10.23 10.80
CA TRP A 125 0.26 -10.00 12.18
C TRP A 125 0.65 -11.19 13.05
N ARG A 126 1.48 -10.95 14.07
CA ARG A 126 1.88 -11.97 15.04
C ARG A 126 1.52 -11.55 16.46
N LYS A 127 1.15 -12.53 17.29
CA LYS A 127 0.69 -12.28 18.65
C LYS A 127 1.82 -11.76 19.53
N VAL A 128 1.66 -10.54 20.06
CA VAL A 128 2.61 -9.92 21.01
C VAL A 128 2.12 -9.98 22.45
N ALA A 129 0.80 -10.01 22.66
CA ALA A 129 0.23 -10.13 24.00
C ALA A 129 -1.05 -10.97 24.02
N GLY A 130 -1.34 -11.56 25.18
CA GLY A 130 -2.59 -12.27 25.45
C GLY A 130 -3.23 -11.78 26.74
N ILE A 131 -4.55 -11.73 26.75
CA ILE A 131 -5.36 -11.27 27.87
C ILE A 131 -6.20 -12.44 28.40
N LEU A 132 -6.26 -12.61 29.71
CA LEU A 132 -7.07 -13.62 30.38
C LEU A 132 -7.86 -12.98 31.53
N CYS A 133 -9.18 -12.91 31.37
CA CYS A 133 -10.08 -12.39 32.38
C CYS A 133 -10.74 -13.54 33.15
N ASN A 134 -10.66 -13.51 34.49
CA ASN A 134 -11.36 -14.41 35.39
C ASN A 134 -12.30 -13.60 36.29
N VAL A 135 -13.56 -14.00 36.39
CA VAL A 135 -14.52 -13.35 37.29
C VAL A 135 -14.49 -14.03 38.66
N VAL A 136 -14.42 -13.24 39.73
CA VAL A 136 -14.41 -13.71 41.11
C VAL A 136 -15.39 -12.91 41.97
N GLY A 137 -15.85 -13.51 43.07
CA GLY A 137 -16.77 -12.88 44.01
C GLY A 137 -18.25 -13.18 43.75
N GLY A 138 -19.10 -12.53 44.54
CA GLY A 138 -20.55 -12.74 44.57
C GLY A 138 -21.33 -11.53 44.05
N PRO A 139 -22.17 -10.84 44.87
CA PRO A 139 -23.03 -9.75 44.42
C PRO A 139 -22.32 -8.54 43.79
N GLU A 140 -21.08 -8.28 44.20
CA GLU A 140 -20.19 -7.26 43.63
C GLU A 140 -18.98 -7.97 43.01
N PRO A 141 -19.12 -8.51 41.79
CA PRO A 141 -18.08 -9.34 41.21
C PRO A 141 -16.91 -8.48 40.72
N LEU A 142 -15.70 -9.01 40.90
CA LEU A 142 -14.47 -8.44 40.38
C LEU A 142 -14.00 -9.26 39.17
N VAL A 143 -13.28 -8.61 38.27
CA VAL A 143 -12.52 -9.26 37.21
C VAL A 143 -11.04 -9.21 37.56
N ILE A 144 -10.39 -10.37 37.53
CA ILE A 144 -8.94 -10.50 37.51
C ILE A 144 -8.49 -10.55 36.06
N ILE A 145 -7.69 -9.58 35.65
CA ILE A 145 -7.26 -9.36 34.27
C ILE A 145 -5.78 -9.65 34.20
N GLY A 146 -5.43 -10.83 33.67
CA GLY A 146 -4.06 -11.23 33.38
C GLY A 146 -3.64 -10.79 32.00
N MET A 147 -2.45 -10.21 31.89
CA MET A 147 -1.83 -9.75 30.66
C MET A 147 -0.42 -10.34 30.59
N GLY A 148 -0.21 -11.20 29.60
CA GLY A 148 1.12 -11.68 29.22
C GLY A 148 1.60 -10.92 27.99
N ILE A 149 2.65 -10.11 28.12
CA ILE A 149 3.19 -9.27 27.03
C ILE A 149 4.61 -9.71 26.71
N ASN A 150 4.86 -10.05 25.44
CA ASN A 150 6.17 -10.48 24.97
C ASN A 150 7.04 -9.26 24.67
N VAL A 151 8.15 -9.10 25.41
CA VAL A 151 9.00 -7.90 25.31
C VAL A 151 10.32 -8.25 24.63
N TYR A 152 11.15 -9.08 25.28
CA TYR A 152 12.52 -9.38 24.88
C TYR A 152 12.72 -10.80 24.35
N GLN A 153 11.69 -11.65 24.36
CA GLN A 153 11.83 -13.02 23.87
C GLN A 153 12.34 -13.06 22.43
N SER A 154 13.35 -13.87 22.19
CA SER A 154 13.80 -14.26 20.86
C SER A 154 12.81 -15.22 20.19
N ARG A 155 12.99 -15.49 18.89
CA ARG A 155 12.07 -16.34 18.12
C ARG A 155 11.92 -17.74 18.71
N ASP A 156 13.01 -18.32 19.21
CA ASP A 156 13.05 -19.70 19.75
C ASP A 156 12.47 -19.81 21.16
N GLU A 157 12.31 -18.69 21.87
CA GLU A 157 11.74 -18.62 23.22
C GLU A 157 10.22 -18.40 23.21
N LEU A 158 9.63 -18.14 22.03
CA LEU A 158 8.21 -17.90 21.88
C LEU A 158 7.43 -19.22 21.80
N PRO A 159 6.24 -19.30 22.42
CA PRO A 159 5.52 -20.58 22.59
C PRO A 159 4.90 -21.13 21.30
N LEU A 160 4.74 -20.29 20.26
CA LEU A 160 4.06 -20.64 19.01
C LEU A 160 4.68 -19.86 17.83
N PRO A 161 4.72 -20.42 16.60
CA PRO A 161 5.24 -19.75 15.41
C PRO A 161 4.55 -18.41 15.10
N GLY A 162 3.23 -18.31 15.36
CA GLY A 162 2.44 -17.10 15.16
C GLY A 162 2.61 -16.03 16.25
N ALA A 163 3.59 -16.15 17.15
CA ALA A 163 3.89 -15.16 18.17
C ALA A 163 5.09 -14.26 17.78
N THR A 164 5.16 -13.08 18.38
CA THR A 164 6.28 -12.15 18.29
C THR A 164 6.53 -11.48 19.65
N SER A 165 7.59 -10.68 19.74
CA SER A 165 7.92 -9.83 20.87
C SER A 165 8.18 -8.39 20.40
N LEU A 166 8.10 -7.41 21.30
CA LEU A 166 8.39 -6.01 20.96
C LEU A 166 9.81 -5.85 20.38
N SER A 167 10.79 -6.56 20.94
CA SER A 167 12.17 -6.56 20.45
C SER A 167 12.32 -7.14 19.04
N LEU A 168 11.60 -8.22 18.71
CA LEU A 168 11.56 -8.77 17.34
C LEU A 168 10.86 -7.83 16.35
N CYS A 169 10.02 -6.92 16.84
CA CYS A 169 9.42 -5.84 16.05
C CYS A 169 10.27 -4.56 16.03
N GLY A 170 11.51 -4.59 16.56
CA GLY A 170 12.43 -3.46 16.56
C GLY A 170 12.23 -2.45 17.69
N ALA A 171 11.35 -2.72 18.65
CA ALA A 171 11.12 -1.83 19.80
C ALA A 171 11.90 -2.25 21.03
N VAL A 172 12.43 -1.26 21.76
CA VAL A 172 13.10 -1.44 23.05
C VAL A 172 12.33 -0.64 24.09
N VAL A 173 11.76 -1.33 25.09
CA VAL A 173 10.85 -0.73 26.07
C VAL A 173 11.18 -1.21 27.47
N SER A 174 11.32 -0.30 28.44
CA SER A 174 11.42 -0.68 29.86
C SER A 174 10.15 -1.39 30.31
N ARG A 175 10.28 -2.54 30.98
CA ARG A 175 9.12 -3.29 31.47
C ARG A 175 8.39 -2.54 32.57
N GLU A 176 9.12 -1.81 33.42
CA GLU A 176 8.56 -0.94 34.46
C GLU A 176 7.74 0.18 33.84
N GLU A 177 8.26 0.81 32.79
CA GLU A 177 7.54 1.85 32.04
C GLU A 177 6.31 1.29 31.33
N LEU A 178 6.42 0.09 30.74
CA LEU A 178 5.29 -0.62 30.13
C LEU A 178 4.20 -0.94 31.16
N ILE A 179 4.56 -1.53 32.30
CA ILE A 179 3.62 -1.86 33.38
C ILE A 179 2.93 -0.60 33.87
N ALA A 180 3.68 0.47 34.15
CA ALA A 180 3.11 1.72 34.65
C ALA A 180 2.14 2.33 33.64
N THR A 181 2.51 2.38 32.35
CA THR A 181 1.66 2.91 31.29
C THR A 181 0.39 2.08 31.10
N VAL A 182 0.48 0.75 31.16
CA VAL A 182 -0.68 -0.15 31.08
C VAL A 182 -1.65 0.10 32.23
N LEU A 183 -1.15 0.25 33.46
CA LEU A 183 -1.97 0.52 34.64
C LEU A 183 -2.66 1.89 34.56
N GLU A 184 -1.96 2.92 34.10
CA GLU A 184 -2.56 4.24 33.82
C GLU A 184 -3.68 4.16 32.78
N GLU A 185 -3.43 3.50 31.64
CA GLU A 185 -4.41 3.37 30.56
C GLU A 185 -5.64 2.56 31.01
N LEU A 186 -5.45 1.50 31.81
CA LEU A 186 -6.56 0.71 32.37
C LEU A 186 -7.46 1.55 33.29
N SER A 187 -6.87 2.37 34.17
CA SER A 187 -7.65 3.31 35.00
C SER A 187 -8.35 4.37 34.15
N SER A 188 -7.69 4.91 33.14
CA SER A 188 -8.26 5.98 32.31
C SER A 188 -9.41 5.49 31.41
N THR A 189 -9.47 4.19 31.13
CA THR A 189 -10.45 3.59 30.22
C THR A 189 -11.55 2.81 30.94
N SER A 190 -11.53 2.71 32.27
CA SER A 190 -12.51 1.92 33.03
C SER A 190 -13.93 2.44 32.90
N ASP A 191 -14.12 3.76 32.79
CA ASP A 191 -15.45 4.36 32.59
C ASP A 191 -16.09 3.92 31.25
N ALA A 192 -15.24 3.71 30.23
CA ALA A 192 -15.69 3.23 28.93
C ALA A 192 -16.25 1.80 28.95
N TRP A 193 -15.94 1.02 30.00
CA TRP A 193 -16.49 -0.33 30.15
C TRP A 193 -17.99 -0.27 30.45
N VAL A 194 -18.45 0.83 31.04
CA VAL A 194 -19.85 1.06 31.38
C VAL A 194 -20.59 1.74 30.24
N ASP A 195 -20.04 2.82 29.67
CA ASP A 195 -20.74 3.65 28.68
C ASP A 195 -20.54 3.24 27.21
N GLY A 196 -19.58 2.36 26.92
CA GLY A 196 -19.28 1.87 25.57
C GLY A 196 -18.60 2.88 24.64
N SER A 197 -18.10 4.00 25.17
CA SER A 197 -17.44 5.07 24.39
C SER A 197 -16.23 4.60 23.58
N LEU A 198 -15.63 3.46 23.93
CA LEU A 198 -14.47 2.88 23.23
C LEU A 198 -14.80 1.68 22.34
N ASP A 199 -16.06 1.25 22.24
CA ASP A 199 -16.46 0.08 21.45
C ASP A 199 -16.11 0.27 19.96
N HIS A 200 -16.32 1.49 19.43
CA HIS A 200 -15.91 1.87 18.08
C HIS A 200 -14.38 1.82 17.91
N THR A 201 -13.62 2.22 18.94
CA THR A 201 -12.14 2.18 18.90
C THR A 201 -11.64 0.74 18.78
N TYR A 202 -12.28 -0.19 19.51
CA TYR A 202 -11.97 -1.61 19.39
C TYR A 202 -12.28 -2.11 17.98
N ARG A 203 -13.51 -1.88 17.47
CA ARG A 203 -13.94 -2.32 16.13
C ARG A 203 -12.99 -1.83 15.03
N ALA A 204 -12.62 -0.55 15.06
CA ALA A 204 -11.69 0.05 14.09
C ALA A 204 -10.26 -0.53 14.16
N SER A 205 -9.88 -1.14 15.28
CA SER A 205 -8.55 -1.74 15.48
C SER A 205 -8.56 -3.27 15.40
N CYS A 206 -9.73 -3.89 15.20
CA CYS A 206 -9.92 -5.33 15.24
C CYS A 206 -9.60 -5.95 13.87
N VAL A 207 -8.44 -6.58 13.74
CA VAL A 207 -7.98 -7.19 12.48
C VAL A 207 -8.72 -8.49 12.14
N THR A 208 -9.54 -9.00 13.06
CA THR A 208 -10.42 -10.14 12.79
C THR A 208 -11.61 -9.74 11.92
N ILE A 209 -12.10 -8.50 12.03
CA ILE A 209 -13.22 -8.02 11.22
C ILE A 209 -12.77 -7.89 9.76
N GLY A 210 -13.61 -8.32 8.83
CA GLY A 210 -13.36 -8.38 7.40
C GLY A 210 -12.78 -9.71 6.93
N GLN A 211 -12.16 -10.49 7.82
CA GLN A 211 -11.48 -11.75 7.50
C GLN A 211 -12.46 -12.92 7.35
N GLN A 212 -12.15 -13.85 6.45
CA GLN A 212 -12.72 -15.20 6.50
C GLN A 212 -12.13 -15.93 7.68
N VAL A 213 -12.99 -16.46 8.55
CA VAL A 213 -12.53 -17.13 9.77
C VAL A 213 -13.22 -18.46 9.98
N GLN A 214 -12.50 -19.33 10.66
CA GLN A 214 -12.98 -20.58 11.18
C GLN A 214 -13.07 -20.49 12.71
N ILE A 215 -14.26 -20.73 13.25
CA ILE A 215 -14.55 -20.74 14.68
C ILE A 215 -14.79 -22.18 15.14
N SER A 216 -14.07 -22.59 16.18
CA SER A 216 -14.32 -23.88 16.87
C SER A 216 -15.13 -23.65 18.14
N LEU A 217 -16.29 -24.31 18.28
CA LEU A 217 -17.20 -24.19 19.44
C LEU A 217 -17.06 -25.36 20.42
N GLY A 218 -15.89 -25.55 21.04
CA GLY A 218 -15.66 -26.68 21.95
C GLY A 218 -15.59 -28.01 21.19
N ASP A 219 -16.37 -29.00 21.67
CA ASP A 219 -16.59 -30.29 20.99
C ASP A 219 -17.62 -30.20 19.85
N GLY A 220 -18.12 -28.99 19.57
CA GLY A 220 -19.10 -28.71 18.53
C GLY A 220 -18.52 -28.65 17.12
N PRO A 221 -19.39 -28.48 16.10
CA PRO A 221 -18.95 -28.30 14.73
C PRO A 221 -18.08 -27.03 14.60
N VAL A 222 -17.18 -27.10 13.63
CA VAL A 222 -16.47 -25.93 13.15
C VAL A 222 -17.42 -25.09 12.31
N GLU A 223 -17.55 -23.82 12.65
CA GLU A 223 -18.28 -22.85 11.84
C GLU A 223 -17.31 -22.00 11.02
N VAL A 224 -17.69 -21.72 9.78
CA VAL A 224 -16.87 -20.96 8.84
C VAL A 224 -17.71 -19.83 8.28
N GLY A 225 -17.16 -18.62 8.31
CA GLY A 225 -17.83 -17.44 7.78
C GLY A 225 -16.94 -16.22 7.85
N ARG A 226 -17.40 -15.15 7.21
CA ARG A 226 -16.70 -13.86 7.26
C ARG A 226 -17.04 -13.18 8.58
N ALA A 227 -16.04 -12.76 9.34
CA ALA A 227 -16.25 -11.95 10.52
C ALA A 227 -16.65 -10.52 10.09
N VAL A 228 -17.93 -10.17 10.18
CA VAL A 228 -18.46 -8.90 9.65
C VAL A 228 -18.56 -7.80 10.69
N ALA A 229 -18.68 -8.15 11.98
CA ALA A 229 -18.81 -7.17 13.05
C ALA A 229 -18.43 -7.77 14.41
N VAL A 230 -18.28 -6.89 15.40
CA VAL A 230 -18.44 -7.23 16.81
C VAL A 230 -19.69 -6.52 17.30
N ASP A 231 -20.69 -7.26 17.77
CA ASP A 231 -21.99 -6.71 18.16
C ASP A 231 -21.91 -5.93 19.48
N ASP A 232 -23.03 -5.36 19.91
CA ASP A 232 -23.08 -4.51 21.12
C ASP A 232 -22.90 -5.29 22.43
N MET A 233 -22.86 -6.63 22.38
CA MET A 233 -22.52 -7.51 23.49
C MET A 233 -21.05 -7.97 23.47
N GLY A 234 -20.25 -7.52 22.48
CA GLY A 234 -18.84 -7.91 22.33
C GLY A 234 -18.65 -9.28 21.65
N ARG A 235 -19.69 -9.80 20.99
CA ARG A 235 -19.66 -11.10 20.28
C ARG A 235 -19.19 -10.89 18.84
N ILE A 236 -18.38 -11.81 18.32
CA ILE A 236 -18.00 -11.79 16.91
C ILE A 236 -19.19 -12.26 16.07
N VAL A 237 -19.55 -11.51 15.04
CA VAL A 237 -20.65 -11.84 14.12
C VAL A 237 -20.05 -12.44 12.86
N LEU A 238 -20.37 -13.71 12.59
CA LEU A 238 -20.01 -14.37 11.35
C LEU A 238 -21.14 -14.28 10.35
N GLN A 239 -20.80 -14.01 9.10
CA GLN A 239 -21.70 -14.12 7.96
C GLN A 239 -21.34 -15.38 7.16
N ASP A 240 -22.32 -16.27 6.95
CA ASP A 240 -22.17 -17.46 6.10
C ASP A 240 -22.27 -17.13 4.59
N ALA A 241 -22.15 -18.14 3.73
CA ALA A 241 -22.20 -17.97 2.28
C ALA A 241 -23.58 -17.52 1.78
N GLU A 242 -24.64 -17.87 2.51
CA GLU A 242 -26.02 -17.49 2.25
C GLU A 242 -26.37 -16.09 2.81
N GLY A 243 -25.43 -15.44 3.50
CA GLY A 243 -25.54 -14.09 4.04
C GLY A 243 -26.16 -14.01 5.43
N ALA A 244 -26.50 -15.13 6.06
CA ALA A 244 -27.04 -15.17 7.41
C ALA A 244 -25.95 -14.81 8.44
N GLN A 245 -26.33 -14.03 9.45
CA GLN A 245 -25.41 -13.53 10.47
C GLN A 245 -25.63 -14.20 11.82
N THR A 246 -24.57 -14.81 12.36
CA THR A 246 -24.60 -15.55 13.62
C THR A 246 -23.60 -14.93 14.60
N PRO A 247 -24.04 -14.46 15.79
CA PRO A 247 -23.14 -13.95 16.82
C PRO A 247 -22.58 -15.07 17.70
N HIS A 248 -21.27 -15.05 17.96
CA HIS A 248 -20.58 -16.02 18.82
C HIS A 248 -19.93 -15.33 20.02
N ALA A 249 -20.25 -15.80 21.23
CA ALA A 249 -19.68 -15.26 22.45
C ALA A 249 -18.27 -15.80 22.68
N ALA A 250 -17.42 -14.97 23.28
CA ALA A 250 -16.04 -15.33 23.58
C ALA A 250 -15.94 -16.58 24.46
N GLY A 251 -16.91 -16.85 25.34
CA GLY A 251 -16.92 -18.05 26.20
C GLY A 251 -17.10 -19.37 25.43
N ASP A 252 -17.83 -19.33 24.31
CA ASP A 252 -18.18 -20.52 23.54
C ASP A 252 -17.12 -20.85 22.47
N VAL A 253 -16.31 -19.85 22.09
CA VAL A 253 -15.29 -19.99 21.04
C VAL A 253 -13.97 -20.49 21.63
N VAL A 254 -13.53 -21.65 21.16
CA VAL A 254 -12.22 -22.22 21.47
C VAL A 254 -11.11 -21.51 20.71
N HIS A 255 -11.30 -21.31 19.42
CA HIS A 255 -10.31 -20.68 18.57
C HIS A 255 -10.92 -19.98 17.37
N VAL A 256 -10.27 -18.90 16.94
CA VAL A 256 -10.55 -18.18 15.70
C VAL A 256 -9.26 -18.22 14.87
N ARG A 257 -9.32 -18.90 13.74
CA ARG A 257 -8.26 -18.87 12.71
C ARG A 257 -8.76 -18.08 11.53
N PRO A 258 -7.90 -17.30 10.86
CA PRO A 258 -8.11 -17.04 9.44
C PRO A 258 -8.42 -18.38 8.78
N ARG A 259 -9.49 -18.45 7.98
CA ARG A 259 -9.60 -19.54 7.03
C ARG A 259 -8.49 -19.24 6.04
N ASP A 260 -7.43 -20.04 6.07
CA ASP A 260 -6.31 -19.86 5.16
C ASP A 260 -6.89 -19.59 3.77
N THR A 261 -6.63 -18.39 3.24
CA THR A 261 -6.53 -18.17 1.80
C THR A 261 -5.76 -19.38 1.34
N VAL A 262 -6.38 -20.22 0.50
CA VAL A 262 -5.86 -21.51 0.08
C VAL A 262 -4.33 -21.44 0.11
N GLU A 263 -3.68 -22.09 1.06
CA GLU A 263 -2.24 -22.30 0.91
C GLU A 263 -2.16 -23.11 -0.37
N ILE A 264 -1.78 -22.45 -1.46
CA ILE A 264 -1.54 -23.08 -2.74
C ILE A 264 -0.22 -23.83 -2.57
N ASP A 265 -0.27 -24.92 -1.80
CA ASP A 265 0.76 -25.93 -1.78
C ASP A 265 0.64 -26.73 -3.09
N ASP A 266 1.76 -27.30 -3.53
CA ASP A 266 1.93 -28.08 -4.75
C ASP A 266 0.96 -29.28 -4.87
N GLU A 267 0.23 -29.65 -3.80
CA GLU A 267 -0.86 -30.62 -3.83
C GLU A 267 -2.18 -30.07 -4.37
N PHE A 268 -2.51 -28.79 -4.18
CA PHE A 268 -3.78 -28.20 -4.65
C PHE A 268 -3.86 -28.17 -6.19
N PHE A 269 -2.76 -27.83 -6.85
CA PHE A 269 -2.65 -27.87 -8.32
C PHE A 269 -2.70 -29.29 -8.92
N LYS A 270 -2.50 -30.35 -8.11
CA LYS A 270 -2.55 -31.73 -8.60
C LYS A 270 -3.96 -32.32 -8.63
N VAL A 271 -4.93 -31.73 -7.91
CA VAL A 271 -6.22 -32.38 -7.64
C VAL A 271 -7.39 -31.77 -8.43
N GLN A 272 -7.42 -30.46 -8.70
CA GLN A 272 -8.47 -29.83 -9.54
C GLN A 272 -8.00 -28.45 -10.06
N GLN A 273 -8.04 -28.22 -11.38
CA GLN A 273 -7.90 -26.86 -11.92
C GLN A 273 -9.15 -26.05 -11.53
N PRO A 274 -9.01 -24.87 -10.90
CA PRO A 274 -10.16 -24.01 -10.61
C PRO A 274 -10.82 -23.56 -11.92
N ASP A 275 -12.16 -23.43 -11.91
CA ASP A 275 -12.90 -22.87 -13.04
C ASP A 275 -12.43 -21.42 -13.28
N PRO A 276 -11.85 -21.10 -14.46
CA PRO A 276 -11.34 -19.76 -14.74
C PRO A 276 -12.38 -18.65 -14.55
N ALA A 277 -13.67 -18.92 -14.83
CA ALA A 277 -14.70 -17.91 -14.68
C ALA A 277 -14.96 -17.58 -13.20
N MET A 278 -15.10 -18.61 -12.35
CA MET A 278 -15.30 -18.42 -10.91
C MET A 278 -14.09 -17.76 -10.24
N PHE A 279 -12.88 -18.09 -10.69
CA PHE A 279 -11.65 -17.49 -10.20
C PHE A 279 -11.58 -15.98 -10.51
N VAL A 280 -11.87 -15.59 -11.75
CA VAL A 280 -11.88 -14.18 -12.14
C VAL A 280 -12.95 -13.40 -11.38
N ASP A 281 -14.15 -13.96 -11.23
CA ASP A 281 -15.23 -13.32 -10.45
C ASP A 281 -14.82 -13.13 -8.97
N HIS A 282 -14.08 -14.08 -8.39
CA HIS A 282 -13.57 -13.96 -7.02
C HIS A 282 -12.56 -12.81 -6.87
N LEU A 283 -11.54 -12.77 -7.74
CA LEU A 283 -10.52 -11.72 -7.74
C LEU A 283 -11.12 -10.34 -8.01
N GLU A 284 -12.11 -10.26 -8.91
CA GLU A 284 -12.79 -9.01 -9.19
C GLU A 284 -13.62 -8.53 -7.98
N SER A 285 -14.30 -9.45 -7.28
CA SER A 285 -15.01 -9.12 -6.04
C SER A 285 -14.05 -8.61 -4.94
N GLU A 286 -12.82 -9.11 -4.91
CA GLU A 286 -11.79 -8.63 -3.97
C GLU A 286 -11.31 -7.23 -4.36
N LEU A 287 -10.94 -7.02 -5.63
CA LEU A 287 -10.50 -5.73 -6.17
C LEU A 287 -11.57 -4.62 -6.02
N LEU A 288 -12.84 -4.96 -6.21
CA LEU A 288 -13.95 -4.01 -6.14
C LEU A 288 -14.63 -3.96 -4.76
N GLY A 289 -14.16 -4.78 -3.81
CA GLY A 289 -14.65 -4.85 -2.42
C GLY A 289 -16.08 -5.37 -2.23
N SER A 290 -16.79 -5.73 -3.30
CA SER A 290 -18.16 -6.23 -3.26
C SER A 290 -18.54 -7.01 -4.53
N ALA A 291 -19.57 -7.85 -4.43
CA ALA A 291 -20.10 -8.60 -5.57
C ALA A 291 -20.96 -7.70 -6.49
N ARG A 292 -21.05 -8.08 -7.78
CA ARG A 292 -21.89 -7.43 -8.78
C ARG A 292 -23.39 -7.68 -8.51
N THR A 293 -24.06 -6.72 -7.89
CA THR A 293 -25.47 -6.84 -7.47
C THR A 293 -26.39 -5.83 -8.13
N MET A 294 -25.86 -4.87 -8.89
CA MET A 294 -26.61 -3.75 -9.44
C MET A 294 -26.73 -3.81 -10.96
N ARG A 295 -27.90 -3.39 -11.46
CA ARG A 295 -28.12 -3.07 -12.88
C ARG A 295 -27.83 -1.60 -13.14
N ARG A 296 -27.72 -1.21 -14.41
CA ARG A 296 -27.50 0.21 -14.79
C ARG A 296 -28.59 1.14 -14.25
N ALA A 297 -29.83 0.67 -14.22
CA ALA A 297 -30.96 1.45 -13.68
C ALA A 297 -30.79 1.72 -12.17
N ASP A 298 -30.30 0.72 -11.42
CA ASP A 298 -30.05 0.84 -9.98
C ASP A 298 -28.91 1.85 -9.72
N VAL A 299 -27.85 1.78 -10.53
CA VAL A 299 -26.73 2.74 -10.48
C VAL A 299 -27.20 4.15 -10.79
N ALA A 300 -27.99 4.34 -11.85
CA ALA A 300 -28.53 5.65 -12.23
C ALA A 300 -29.40 6.25 -11.11
N HIS A 301 -30.25 5.42 -10.50
CA HIS A 301 -31.06 5.80 -9.34
C HIS A 301 -30.18 6.20 -8.15
N ALA A 302 -29.18 5.40 -7.80
CA ALA A 302 -28.26 5.65 -6.68
C ALA A 302 -27.39 6.91 -6.88
N VAL A 303 -27.07 7.26 -8.12
CA VAL A 303 -26.33 8.49 -8.48
C VAL A 303 -27.25 9.71 -8.53
N GLY A 304 -28.56 9.52 -8.73
CA GLY A 304 -29.53 10.61 -8.90
C GLY A 304 -29.58 11.17 -10.33
N THR A 305 -29.27 10.34 -11.33
CA THR A 305 -29.20 10.73 -12.76
C THR A 305 -29.90 9.72 -13.67
N ASP A 306 -29.95 10.00 -14.98
CA ASP A 306 -30.45 9.05 -15.99
C ASP A 306 -29.40 8.02 -16.46
N THR A 307 -29.85 6.93 -17.09
CA THR A 307 -28.99 5.85 -17.57
C THR A 307 -28.10 6.22 -18.75
N GLU A 308 -28.43 7.24 -19.54
CA GLU A 308 -27.55 7.73 -20.61
C GLU A 308 -26.35 8.45 -20.02
N THR A 309 -26.56 9.28 -18.99
CA THR A 309 -25.48 9.98 -18.29
C THR A 309 -24.50 8.98 -17.66
N THR A 310 -24.99 7.95 -16.95
CA THR A 310 -24.10 6.92 -16.39
C THR A 310 -23.36 6.16 -17.48
N ARG A 311 -24.01 5.84 -18.60
CA ARG A 311 -23.38 5.17 -19.76
C ARG A 311 -22.30 6.03 -20.41
N LEU A 312 -22.53 7.33 -20.55
CA LEU A 312 -21.55 8.27 -21.11
C LEU A 312 -20.28 8.31 -20.25
N ILE A 313 -20.43 8.47 -18.93
CA ILE A 313 -19.29 8.48 -18.00
C ILE A 313 -18.56 7.13 -18.04
N TRP A 314 -19.29 6.02 -17.99
CA TRP A 314 -18.72 4.66 -18.02
C TRP A 314 -17.87 4.43 -19.28
N ARG A 315 -18.37 4.85 -20.44
CA ARG A 315 -17.62 4.80 -21.71
C ARG A 315 -16.43 5.75 -21.73
N ALA A 316 -16.55 6.91 -21.10
CA ALA A 316 -15.43 7.84 -21.00
C ALA A 316 -14.29 7.25 -20.17
N LEU A 317 -14.59 6.50 -19.12
CA LEU A 317 -13.59 5.74 -18.34
C LEU A 317 -12.99 4.56 -19.11
N GLY A 318 -13.51 4.22 -20.30
CA GLY A 318 -12.98 3.16 -21.16
C GLY A 318 -13.54 1.77 -20.87
N PHE A 319 -14.48 1.64 -19.92
CA PHE A 319 -15.03 0.35 -19.54
C PHE A 319 -16.01 -0.22 -20.58
N ALA A 320 -16.08 -1.54 -20.64
CA ALA A 320 -17.03 -2.27 -21.49
C ALA A 320 -18.47 -1.84 -21.19
N SER A 321 -19.33 -1.74 -22.20
CA SER A 321 -20.74 -1.35 -22.03
C SER A 321 -21.64 -2.59 -21.98
N PRO A 322 -21.95 -3.13 -20.80
CA PRO A 322 -22.89 -4.24 -20.66
C PRO A 322 -24.32 -3.81 -20.95
N ARG A 323 -25.20 -4.79 -21.18
CA ARG A 323 -26.63 -4.54 -21.41
C ARG A 323 -27.26 -4.00 -20.13
N ASP A 324 -28.34 -3.24 -20.28
CA ASP A 324 -28.94 -2.55 -19.14
C ASP A 324 -29.59 -3.53 -18.14
N GLU A 325 -29.97 -4.73 -18.58
CA GLU A 325 -30.52 -5.79 -17.71
C GLU A 325 -29.47 -6.61 -16.93
N ASP A 326 -28.18 -6.52 -17.28
CA ASP A 326 -27.13 -7.35 -16.69
C ASP A 326 -26.78 -6.87 -15.25
N LEU A 327 -26.59 -7.81 -14.32
CA LEU A 327 -26.14 -7.56 -12.94
C LEU A 327 -24.61 -7.57 -12.89
N VAL A 328 -24.02 -6.44 -13.24
CA VAL A 328 -22.57 -6.32 -13.51
C VAL A 328 -21.93 -5.12 -12.84
N PHE A 329 -22.71 -4.35 -12.09
CA PHE A 329 -22.23 -3.20 -11.33
C PHE A 329 -22.24 -3.50 -9.84
N THR A 330 -21.35 -2.82 -9.12
CA THR A 330 -21.19 -2.85 -7.67
C THR A 330 -21.64 -1.53 -7.03
N GLU A 331 -21.73 -1.49 -5.71
CA GLU A 331 -21.94 -0.23 -4.98
C GLU A 331 -20.76 0.74 -5.17
N ALA A 332 -19.54 0.21 -5.27
CA ALA A 332 -18.34 1.00 -5.55
C ALA A 332 -18.40 1.71 -6.91
N ASP A 333 -18.96 1.06 -7.94
CA ASP A 333 -19.19 1.68 -9.25
C ASP A 333 -20.17 2.85 -9.16
N ALA A 334 -21.26 2.67 -8.40
CA ALA A 334 -22.24 3.73 -8.19
C ALA A 334 -21.62 4.92 -7.43
N ASP A 335 -20.80 4.66 -6.42
CA ASP A 335 -20.08 5.68 -5.66
C ASP A 335 -19.08 6.45 -6.53
N ALA A 336 -18.32 5.76 -7.37
CA ALA A 336 -17.36 6.38 -8.29
C ALA A 336 -18.07 7.31 -9.29
N LEU A 337 -19.17 6.84 -9.89
CA LEU A 337 -19.98 7.65 -10.80
C LEU A 337 -20.66 8.82 -10.09
N ARG A 338 -21.12 8.64 -8.85
CA ARG A 338 -21.74 9.71 -8.04
C ARG A 338 -20.76 10.85 -7.79
N ARG A 339 -19.52 10.54 -7.39
CA ARG A 339 -18.48 11.56 -7.15
C ARG A 339 -18.21 12.41 -8.38
N LEU A 340 -18.15 11.81 -9.57
CA LEU A 340 -17.96 12.57 -10.81
C LEU A 340 -19.21 13.38 -11.19
N HIS A 341 -20.41 12.80 -11.00
CA HIS A 341 -21.68 13.48 -11.27
C HIS A 341 -21.85 14.73 -10.38
N GLU A 342 -21.60 14.61 -9.07
CA GLU A 342 -21.67 15.71 -8.11
C GLU A 342 -20.69 16.84 -8.45
N ALA A 343 -19.48 16.52 -8.89
CA ALA A 343 -18.50 17.52 -9.32
C ALA A 343 -18.98 18.34 -10.53
N MET A 344 -19.72 17.71 -11.46
CA MET A 344 -20.32 18.39 -12.61
C MET A 344 -21.56 19.20 -12.21
N ALA A 345 -22.46 18.60 -11.42
CA ALA A 345 -23.71 19.24 -10.99
C ALA A 345 -23.45 20.47 -10.09
N GLY A 346 -22.41 20.41 -9.25
CA GLY A 346 -21.97 21.52 -8.40
C GLY A 346 -21.23 22.64 -9.14
N GLY A 347 -20.99 22.51 -10.46
CA GLY A 347 -20.29 23.51 -11.27
C GLY A 347 -18.79 23.60 -11.01
N ALA A 348 -18.20 22.67 -10.26
CA ALA A 348 -16.76 22.62 -10.03
C ALA A 348 -15.99 22.25 -11.31
N LEU A 349 -16.61 21.44 -12.17
CA LEU A 349 -16.11 21.08 -13.49
C LEU A 349 -17.23 21.19 -14.53
N ASP A 350 -16.96 21.80 -15.68
CA ASP A 350 -17.89 21.72 -16.81
C ASP A 350 -17.88 20.29 -17.42
N ALA A 351 -18.97 19.92 -18.10
CA ALA A 351 -19.14 18.57 -18.65
C ALA A 351 -18.05 18.19 -19.67
N THR A 352 -17.54 19.14 -20.46
CA THR A 352 -16.48 18.88 -21.44
C THR A 352 -15.18 18.52 -20.73
N THR A 353 -14.83 19.28 -19.70
CA THR A 353 -13.63 19.06 -18.88
C THR A 353 -13.72 17.76 -18.08
N ALA A 354 -14.85 17.48 -17.43
CA ALA A 354 -15.04 16.25 -16.65
C ALA A 354 -14.93 14.99 -17.54
N MET A 355 -15.54 15.00 -18.72
CA MET A 355 -15.44 13.89 -19.68
C MET A 355 -14.03 13.77 -20.28
N GLY A 356 -13.31 14.88 -20.43
CA GLY A 356 -11.90 14.89 -20.81
C GLY A 356 -11.02 14.22 -19.75
N LEU A 357 -11.23 14.52 -18.47
CA LEU A 357 -10.53 13.92 -17.34
C LEU A 357 -10.84 12.44 -17.20
N ALA A 358 -12.12 12.03 -17.28
CA ALA A 358 -12.52 10.63 -17.23
C ALA A 358 -11.80 9.80 -18.32
N ARG A 359 -11.74 10.30 -19.56
CA ARG A 359 -10.98 9.67 -20.66
C ARG A 359 -9.47 9.65 -20.46
N ALA A 360 -8.91 10.65 -19.80
CA ALA A 360 -7.49 10.67 -19.48
C ALA A 360 -7.17 9.64 -18.39
N MET A 361 -7.98 9.59 -17.33
CA MET A 361 -7.87 8.63 -16.24
C MET A 361 -8.01 7.21 -16.76
N GLY A 362 -9.12 6.90 -17.45
CA GLY A 362 -9.39 5.57 -17.98
C GLY A 362 -8.26 5.00 -18.83
N ARG A 363 -7.74 5.79 -19.79
CA ARG A 363 -6.60 5.36 -20.63
C ARG A 363 -5.30 5.16 -19.86
N THR A 364 -5.08 5.95 -18.81
CA THR A 364 -3.85 5.88 -18.01
C THR A 364 -3.90 4.68 -17.06
N THR A 365 -5.04 4.47 -16.40
CA THR A 365 -5.23 3.36 -15.46
C THR A 365 -5.33 2.01 -16.17
N ASP A 366 -5.92 1.95 -17.37
CA ASP A 366 -5.92 0.75 -18.23
C ASP A 366 -4.48 0.31 -18.56
N ARG A 367 -3.63 1.24 -19.02
CA ARG A 367 -2.21 0.97 -19.25
C ARG A 367 -1.48 0.55 -17.99
N LEU A 368 -1.73 1.22 -16.88
CA LEU A 368 -1.10 0.90 -15.60
C LEU A 368 -1.48 -0.50 -15.11
N ALA A 369 -2.75 -0.90 -15.26
CA ALA A 369 -3.22 -2.24 -14.91
C ALA A 369 -2.56 -3.31 -15.79
N MET A 370 -2.48 -3.08 -17.11
CA MET A 370 -1.77 -3.99 -18.02
C MET A 370 -0.29 -4.13 -17.66
N TRP A 371 0.39 -3.02 -17.35
CA TRP A 371 1.78 -3.04 -16.93
C TRP A 371 1.98 -3.77 -15.60
N ALA A 372 1.13 -3.52 -14.61
CA ALA A 372 1.20 -4.20 -13.32
C ALA A 372 1.05 -5.72 -13.51
N LEU A 373 0.04 -6.16 -14.27
CA LEU A 373 -0.18 -7.57 -14.53
C LEU A 373 0.99 -8.21 -15.29
N GLN A 374 1.54 -7.53 -16.30
CA GLN A 374 2.67 -8.04 -17.07
C GLN A 374 3.94 -8.20 -16.21
N LEU A 375 4.32 -7.15 -15.45
CA LEU A 375 5.52 -7.19 -14.61
C LEU A 375 5.43 -8.26 -13.52
N ILE A 376 4.23 -8.46 -12.96
CA ILE A 376 4.00 -9.52 -11.97
C ILE A 376 4.01 -10.90 -12.64
N THR A 377 3.45 -11.02 -13.84
CA THR A 377 3.54 -12.25 -14.64
C THR A 377 4.99 -12.63 -14.92
N ASP A 378 5.81 -11.67 -15.37
CA ASP A 378 7.23 -11.89 -15.66
C ASP A 378 8.02 -12.27 -14.39
N MET A 379 7.69 -11.65 -13.25
CA MET A 379 8.25 -11.99 -11.94
C MET A 379 7.89 -13.42 -11.50
N VAL A 380 6.64 -13.85 -11.72
CA VAL A 380 6.14 -15.17 -11.33
C VAL A 380 6.66 -16.28 -12.24
N ALA A 381 6.70 -16.04 -13.55
CA ALA A 381 7.18 -17.01 -14.54
C ALA A 381 8.69 -17.30 -14.38
N GLY A 382 9.46 -16.35 -13.86
CA GLY A 382 10.92 -16.47 -13.76
C GLY A 382 11.61 -16.55 -15.13
N GLU A 383 12.94 -16.60 -15.13
CA GLU A 383 13.71 -16.47 -16.38
C GLU A 383 13.61 -17.69 -17.33
N ASN A 384 13.11 -18.84 -16.89
CA ASN A 384 13.21 -20.13 -17.62
C ASN A 384 11.91 -20.97 -17.73
N GLU A 385 10.75 -20.50 -17.25
CA GLU A 385 9.49 -21.25 -17.38
C GLU A 385 8.57 -20.63 -18.43
N GLY A 386 7.81 -21.47 -19.14
CA GLY A 386 6.84 -21.02 -20.15
C GLY A 386 5.55 -20.50 -19.50
N PHE A 387 4.82 -19.63 -20.20
CA PHE A 387 3.53 -19.15 -19.74
C PHE A 387 2.48 -20.28 -19.83
N ASP A 388 2.05 -20.78 -18.68
CA ASP A 388 1.01 -21.78 -18.54
C ASP A 388 -0.15 -21.29 -17.68
N SER A 389 -1.21 -22.10 -17.55
CA SER A 389 -2.36 -21.72 -16.73
C SER A 389 -1.98 -21.46 -15.27
N ARG A 390 -1.03 -22.21 -14.71
CA ARG A 390 -0.56 -22.04 -13.32
C ARG A 390 0.04 -20.65 -13.12
N THR A 391 0.92 -20.25 -14.02
CA THR A 391 1.56 -18.93 -14.03
C THR A 391 0.51 -17.82 -14.10
N ALA A 392 -0.52 -17.98 -14.94
CA ALA A 392 -1.61 -17.01 -15.06
C ALA A 392 -2.42 -16.85 -13.77
N PHE A 393 -2.78 -17.94 -13.10
CA PHE A 393 -3.51 -17.89 -11.82
C PHE A 393 -2.69 -17.20 -10.72
N LEU A 394 -1.43 -17.62 -10.54
CA LEU A 394 -0.54 -17.05 -9.53
C LEU A 394 -0.23 -15.57 -9.79
N ALA A 395 -0.03 -15.17 -11.05
CA ALA A 395 0.19 -13.78 -11.41
C ALA A 395 -1.04 -12.92 -11.13
N ALA A 396 -2.25 -13.44 -11.38
CA ALA A 396 -3.49 -12.73 -11.11
C ALA A 396 -3.71 -12.52 -9.61
N GLU A 397 -3.59 -13.57 -8.78
CA GLU A 397 -3.67 -13.46 -7.31
C GLU A 397 -2.64 -12.48 -6.77
N ARG A 398 -1.38 -12.61 -7.21
CA ARG A 398 -0.31 -11.72 -6.76
C ARG A 398 -0.56 -10.28 -7.16
N THR A 399 -1.18 -10.03 -8.31
CA THR A 399 -1.58 -8.68 -8.74
C THR A 399 -2.64 -8.08 -7.83
N VAL A 400 -3.63 -8.87 -7.40
CA VAL A 400 -4.66 -8.43 -6.47
C VAL A 400 -4.07 -8.16 -5.08
N GLU A 401 -3.26 -9.09 -4.55
CA GLU A 401 -2.58 -8.91 -3.25
C GLU A 401 -1.73 -7.64 -3.19
N MET A 402 -1.04 -7.31 -4.29
CA MET A 402 -0.18 -6.14 -4.33
C MET A 402 -0.96 -4.82 -4.49
N MET A 403 -2.25 -4.86 -4.84
CA MET A 403 -3.05 -3.66 -5.08
C MET A 403 -3.11 -2.75 -3.85
N ASP A 404 -3.26 -3.33 -2.66
CA ASP A 404 -3.25 -2.60 -1.38
C ASP A 404 -1.92 -1.86 -1.11
N THR A 405 -0.82 -2.35 -1.69
CA THR A 405 0.49 -1.70 -1.63
C THR A 405 0.64 -0.63 -2.71
N PHE A 406 0.13 -0.89 -3.92
CA PHE A 406 0.25 0.02 -5.05
C PHE A 406 -0.68 1.22 -4.97
N GLU A 407 -1.90 1.08 -4.44
CA GLU A 407 -2.89 2.16 -4.41
C GLU A 407 -2.40 3.41 -3.64
N PRO A 408 -1.86 3.30 -2.41
CA PRO A 408 -1.33 4.47 -1.70
C PRO A 408 -0.15 5.12 -2.43
N LEU A 409 0.71 4.30 -3.05
CA LEU A 409 1.84 4.79 -3.83
C LEU A 409 1.37 5.54 -5.08
N LEU A 410 0.39 5.01 -5.81
CA LEU A 410 -0.21 5.67 -6.97
C LEU A 410 -0.81 7.03 -6.58
N ASN A 411 -1.52 7.08 -5.45
CA ASN A 411 -2.07 8.32 -4.90
C ASN A 411 -0.99 9.34 -4.55
N TYR A 412 0.11 8.90 -3.91
CA TYR A 412 1.24 9.76 -3.59
C TYR A 412 1.96 10.28 -4.85
N VAL A 413 2.30 9.39 -5.78
CA VAL A 413 2.99 9.73 -7.04
C VAL A 413 2.14 10.70 -7.87
N MET A 414 0.83 10.46 -7.98
CA MET A 414 -0.10 11.38 -8.65
C MET A 414 -0.06 12.79 -8.01
N ARG A 415 -0.13 12.88 -6.67
CA ARG A 415 -0.05 14.16 -5.96
C ARG A 415 1.29 14.87 -6.18
N ARG A 416 2.39 14.13 -6.18
CA ARG A 416 3.73 14.68 -6.44
C ARG A 416 3.86 15.21 -7.86
N ASN A 417 3.40 14.44 -8.85
CA ASN A 417 3.38 14.85 -10.25
C ASN A 417 2.50 16.09 -10.48
N LEU A 418 1.36 16.16 -9.80
CA LEU A 418 0.50 17.35 -9.85
C LEU A 418 1.20 18.59 -9.26
N ALA A 419 1.91 18.45 -8.13
CA ALA A 419 2.68 19.55 -7.55
C ALA A 419 3.78 20.07 -8.52
N VAL A 420 4.45 19.16 -9.23
CA VAL A 420 5.45 19.51 -10.27
C VAL A 420 4.76 20.20 -11.45
N ALA A 421 3.63 19.68 -11.92
CA ALA A 421 2.88 20.27 -13.04
C ALA A 421 2.38 21.68 -12.71
N ILE A 422 1.86 21.91 -11.49
CA ILE A 422 1.45 23.23 -11.00
C ILE A 422 2.65 24.18 -10.96
N SER A 423 3.79 23.73 -10.43
CA SER A 423 5.02 24.54 -10.38
C SER A 423 5.47 24.98 -11.77
N ARG A 424 5.42 24.07 -12.75
CA ARG A 424 5.71 24.37 -14.17
C ARG A 424 4.70 25.36 -14.76
N LEU A 425 3.40 25.14 -14.51
CA LEU A 425 2.34 26.04 -14.98
C LEU A 425 2.55 27.47 -14.46
N VAL A 426 2.88 27.62 -13.18
CA VAL A 426 3.14 28.94 -12.56
C VAL A 426 4.39 29.59 -13.16
N ALA A 427 5.46 28.84 -13.36
CA ALA A 427 6.68 29.35 -14.00
C ALA A 427 6.44 29.78 -15.46
N ASP A 428 5.56 29.08 -16.18
CA ASP A 428 5.23 29.39 -17.57
C ASP A 428 4.22 30.55 -17.72
N ALA A 429 3.57 30.98 -16.63
CA ALA A 429 2.54 32.02 -16.63
C ALA A 429 3.09 33.47 -16.69
N GLU A 430 4.38 33.66 -16.98
CA GLU A 430 4.98 34.99 -17.11
C GLU A 430 4.36 35.82 -18.25
N PRO A 431 4.23 37.17 -18.12
CA PRO A 431 3.36 38.03 -18.95
C PRO A 431 3.58 38.00 -20.48
N GLU A 432 4.68 37.44 -20.98
CA GLU A 432 5.00 37.36 -22.42
C GLU A 432 4.53 36.04 -23.09
N SER A 433 3.84 35.14 -22.37
CA SER A 433 3.53 33.77 -22.81
C SER A 433 2.10 33.55 -23.32
N HIS A 434 1.47 34.53 -23.97
CA HIS A 434 0.10 34.35 -24.49
C HIS A 434 -0.05 33.34 -25.65
N VAL A 435 1.04 32.86 -26.25
CA VAL A 435 1.04 31.77 -27.26
C VAL A 435 2.28 30.88 -27.11
N GLY A 436 2.22 29.90 -26.21
CA GLY A 436 3.23 28.83 -26.06
C GLY A 436 4.47 29.20 -25.22
N VAL A 437 5.16 28.15 -24.77
CA VAL A 437 6.32 28.19 -23.86
C VAL A 437 7.62 27.96 -24.62
N VAL A 438 8.71 28.63 -24.24
CA VAL A 438 10.03 28.37 -24.83
C VAL A 438 10.62 27.12 -24.19
N ARG A 439 11.01 26.15 -25.02
CA ARG A 439 11.64 24.89 -24.59
C ARG A 439 12.76 24.51 -25.56
N THR A 440 13.71 23.73 -25.05
CA THR A 440 14.61 22.94 -25.88
C THR A 440 14.01 21.55 -26.02
N ILE A 441 13.74 21.14 -27.25
CA ILE A 441 13.16 19.83 -27.59
C ILE A 441 14.27 18.95 -28.14
N GLY A 442 14.38 17.74 -27.61
CA GLY A 442 15.34 16.73 -28.06
C GLY A 442 14.65 15.44 -28.46
N PHE A 443 15.20 14.80 -29.50
CA PHE A 443 14.83 13.46 -29.92
C PHE A 443 16.09 12.60 -29.97
N ALA A 444 16.03 11.41 -29.39
CA ALA A 444 17.07 10.39 -29.49
C ALA A 444 16.48 9.14 -30.15
N ASP A 445 17.17 8.60 -31.15
CA ASP A 445 16.69 7.49 -31.99
C ASP A 445 17.75 6.38 -32.09
N LEU A 446 17.33 5.12 -32.00
CA LEU A 446 18.22 3.96 -32.15
C LEU A 446 18.52 3.69 -33.63
N VAL A 447 19.79 3.57 -33.97
CA VAL A 447 20.21 3.33 -35.35
C VAL A 447 19.91 1.88 -35.76
N ASN A 448 19.34 1.70 -36.95
CA ASN A 448 19.03 0.41 -37.57
C ASN A 448 18.06 -0.49 -36.76
N PHE A 449 17.28 0.09 -35.85
CA PHE A 449 16.34 -0.67 -35.02
C PHE A 449 15.37 -1.54 -35.83
N THR A 450 14.81 -1.04 -36.94
CA THR A 450 13.89 -1.82 -37.77
C THR A 450 14.52 -3.10 -38.35
N GLN A 451 15.83 -3.09 -38.61
CA GLN A 451 16.54 -4.29 -39.05
C GLN A 451 16.77 -5.24 -37.87
N LEU A 452 17.19 -4.69 -36.72
CA LEU A 452 17.43 -5.44 -35.50
C LEU A 452 16.20 -6.20 -35.02
N VAL A 453 15.01 -5.58 -35.06
CA VAL A 453 13.72 -6.19 -34.70
C VAL A 453 13.45 -7.50 -35.48
N ARG A 454 13.97 -7.64 -36.70
CA ARG A 454 13.78 -8.86 -37.52
C ARG A 454 14.71 -10.00 -37.15
N GLU A 455 15.82 -9.67 -36.48
CA GLU A 455 16.88 -10.62 -36.12
C GLU A 455 16.73 -11.08 -34.66
N LEU A 456 16.10 -10.27 -33.81
CA LEU A 456 15.84 -10.58 -32.40
C LEU A 456 14.62 -11.47 -32.21
N SER A 457 14.67 -12.32 -31.19
CA SER A 457 13.49 -12.96 -30.62
C SER A 457 12.58 -11.95 -29.90
N GLU A 458 11.31 -12.30 -29.68
CA GLU A 458 10.36 -11.45 -28.93
C GLU A 458 10.90 -11.05 -27.55
N ARG A 459 11.60 -11.98 -26.88
CA ARG A 459 12.20 -11.75 -25.56
C ARG A 459 13.37 -10.77 -25.62
N GLU A 460 14.29 -10.94 -26.57
CA GLU A 460 15.43 -10.03 -26.73
C GLU A 460 14.95 -8.61 -27.11
N LEU A 461 13.92 -8.51 -27.96
CA LEU A 461 13.31 -7.24 -28.30
C LEU A 461 12.67 -6.56 -27.08
N ALA A 462 11.91 -7.31 -26.26
CA ALA A 462 11.30 -6.78 -25.05
C ALA A 462 12.35 -6.30 -24.04
N GLN A 463 13.46 -7.04 -23.88
CA GLN A 463 14.57 -6.63 -23.00
C GLN A 463 15.25 -5.36 -23.50
N LEU A 464 15.52 -5.25 -24.80
CA LEU A 464 16.14 -4.07 -25.40
C LEU A 464 15.25 -2.82 -25.23
N VAL A 465 13.95 -2.94 -25.55
CA VAL A 465 13.00 -1.81 -25.42
C VAL A 465 12.90 -1.40 -23.95
N SER A 466 12.69 -2.34 -23.03
CA SER A 466 12.56 -2.03 -21.60
C SER A 466 13.81 -1.36 -21.02
N ARG A 467 15.00 -1.85 -21.39
CA ARG A 467 16.28 -1.27 -20.95
C ARG A 467 16.50 0.13 -21.52
N PHE A 468 16.18 0.34 -22.79
CA PHE A 468 16.25 1.65 -23.43
C PHE A 468 15.30 2.65 -22.77
N GLU A 469 14.03 2.30 -22.58
CA GLU A 469 13.03 3.19 -21.98
C GLU A 469 13.38 3.55 -20.52
N ALA A 470 13.76 2.56 -19.70
CA ALA A 470 14.14 2.78 -18.31
C ALA A 470 15.33 3.73 -18.20
N THR A 471 16.40 3.46 -18.95
CA THR A 471 17.64 4.25 -18.85
C THR A 471 17.46 5.66 -19.43
N ALA A 472 16.69 5.80 -20.52
CA ALA A 472 16.36 7.11 -21.05
C ALA A 472 15.52 7.94 -20.06
N SER A 473 14.56 7.31 -19.38
CA SER A 473 13.78 7.96 -18.32
C SER A 473 14.68 8.45 -17.18
N ASP A 474 15.60 7.61 -16.71
CA ASP A 474 16.52 7.94 -15.61
C ASP A 474 17.46 9.11 -15.97
N ILE A 475 18.07 9.08 -17.16
CA ILE A 475 18.97 10.16 -17.62
C ILE A 475 18.19 11.48 -17.74
N VAL A 476 17.01 11.46 -18.37
CA VAL A 476 16.19 12.66 -18.53
C VAL A 476 15.78 13.24 -17.18
N ALA A 477 15.38 12.39 -16.23
CA ALA A 477 14.99 12.79 -14.89
C ALA A 477 16.17 13.35 -14.07
N ALA A 478 17.35 12.73 -14.16
CA ALA A 478 18.56 13.15 -13.44
C ALA A 478 18.99 14.58 -13.79
N HIS A 479 18.77 14.99 -15.04
CA HIS A 479 19.06 16.34 -15.52
C HIS A 479 17.89 17.33 -15.38
N GLY A 480 16.77 16.93 -14.76
CA GLY A 480 15.60 17.80 -14.58
C GLY A 480 14.75 18.00 -15.84
N GLY A 481 14.96 17.18 -16.87
CA GLY A 481 14.17 17.16 -18.09
C GLY A 481 12.80 16.51 -17.91
N ALA A 482 11.96 16.67 -18.92
CA ALA A 482 10.68 15.96 -19.02
C ALA A 482 10.74 14.99 -20.20
N LEU A 483 10.68 13.70 -19.91
CA LEU A 483 10.41 12.66 -20.90
C LEU A 483 8.95 12.82 -21.33
N ILE A 484 8.72 13.16 -22.59
CA ILE A 484 7.38 13.44 -23.11
C ILE A 484 6.70 12.13 -23.52
N LYS A 485 7.41 11.34 -24.33
CA LYS A 485 6.95 10.02 -24.78
C LYS A 485 8.10 9.23 -25.38
N THR A 486 7.93 7.92 -25.36
CA THR A 486 8.67 6.96 -26.17
C THR A 486 7.78 6.56 -27.35
N VAL A 487 8.35 6.45 -28.54
CA VAL A 487 7.66 5.99 -29.75
C VAL A 487 8.53 4.92 -30.38
N GLY A 488 8.38 3.68 -29.90
CA GLY A 488 9.22 2.57 -30.35
C GLY A 488 10.69 2.77 -29.95
N ASP A 489 11.53 3.04 -30.94
CA ASP A 489 12.97 3.29 -30.84
C ASP A 489 13.35 4.75 -30.59
N GLU A 490 12.37 5.65 -30.56
CA GLU A 490 12.59 7.07 -30.40
C GLU A 490 12.15 7.58 -29.02
N VAL A 491 12.99 8.41 -28.40
CA VAL A 491 12.72 9.12 -27.15
C VAL A 491 12.55 10.61 -27.44
N LEU A 492 11.39 11.16 -27.10
CA LEU A 492 11.13 12.60 -27.11
C LEU A 492 11.25 13.16 -25.70
N PHE A 493 12.15 14.12 -25.51
CA PHE A 493 12.31 14.85 -24.26
C PHE A 493 12.29 16.37 -24.45
N SER A 494 12.02 17.08 -23.37
CA SER A 494 12.08 18.53 -23.34
C SER A 494 12.78 19.04 -22.09
N HIS A 495 13.41 20.21 -22.21
CA HIS A 495 14.07 20.89 -21.10
C HIS A 495 13.78 22.40 -21.17
N THR A 496 13.79 23.07 -20.01
CA THR A 496 13.60 24.52 -19.91
C THR A 496 14.87 25.30 -20.29
N THR A 497 16.04 24.72 -20.03
CA THR A 497 17.36 25.26 -20.40
C THR A 497 18.00 24.47 -21.54
N VAL A 498 18.96 25.09 -22.24
CA VAL A 498 19.76 24.41 -23.28
C VAL A 498 20.79 23.47 -22.65
N ASP A 499 21.50 23.90 -21.62
CA ASP A 499 22.57 23.11 -21.00
C ASP A 499 22.08 21.75 -20.47
N GLY A 500 20.93 21.72 -19.79
CA GLY A 500 20.35 20.47 -19.31
C GLY A 500 19.89 19.55 -20.45
N ALA A 501 19.35 20.10 -21.54
CA ALA A 501 19.03 19.31 -22.73
C ALA A 501 20.29 18.71 -23.37
N VAL A 502 21.35 19.50 -23.50
CA VAL A 502 22.63 19.04 -24.08
C VAL A 502 23.27 17.95 -23.23
N ALA A 503 23.24 18.09 -21.89
CA ALA A 503 23.72 17.06 -20.98
C ALA A 503 22.97 15.73 -21.15
N ILE A 504 21.63 15.77 -21.22
CA ILE A 504 20.81 14.59 -21.54
C ILE A 504 21.24 13.96 -22.86
N GLY A 505 21.39 14.77 -23.91
CA GLY A 505 21.75 14.27 -25.24
C GLY A 505 23.11 13.56 -25.26
N PHE A 506 24.11 14.09 -24.56
CA PHE A 506 25.40 13.42 -24.50
C PHE A 506 25.38 12.16 -23.63
N ASP A 507 24.71 12.17 -22.49
CA ASP A 507 24.65 10.99 -21.63
C ASP A 507 23.88 9.84 -22.29
N LEU A 508 22.85 10.14 -23.11
CA LEU A 508 22.19 9.14 -23.96
C LEU A 508 23.12 8.56 -25.03
N LEU A 509 23.96 9.40 -25.65
CA LEU A 509 24.94 8.93 -26.64
C LEU A 509 26.03 8.07 -26.00
N ASP A 510 26.52 8.45 -24.82
CA ASP A 510 27.54 7.72 -24.08
C ASP A 510 27.02 6.36 -23.62
N LEU A 511 25.78 6.32 -23.09
CA LEU A 511 25.09 5.07 -22.78
C LEU A 511 25.05 4.13 -23.99
N ALA A 512 24.59 4.62 -25.14
CA ALA A 512 24.49 3.82 -26.36
C ALA A 512 25.86 3.38 -26.92
N ALA A 513 26.95 4.01 -26.49
CA ALA A 513 28.30 3.65 -26.87
C ALA A 513 28.94 2.62 -25.94
N GLU A 514 28.55 2.62 -24.65
CA GLU A 514 29.08 1.74 -23.61
C GLU A 514 28.25 0.47 -23.41
N ASP A 515 26.95 0.51 -23.72
CA ASP A 515 26.02 -0.61 -23.52
C ASP A 515 26.07 -1.61 -24.70
N GLU A 516 26.30 -2.89 -24.40
CA GLU A 516 26.39 -3.95 -25.42
C GLU A 516 25.03 -4.35 -26.02
N VAL A 517 23.93 -4.04 -25.32
CA VAL A 517 22.56 -4.40 -25.74
C VAL A 517 21.94 -3.27 -26.56
N ILE A 518 22.21 -2.02 -26.21
CA ILE A 518 21.59 -0.85 -26.84
C ILE A 518 22.37 -0.45 -28.09
N PRO A 519 21.75 -0.41 -29.29
CA PRO A 519 22.40 0.08 -30.49
C PRO A 519 22.82 1.53 -30.36
N ARG A 520 23.80 1.94 -31.19
CA ARG A 520 24.20 3.35 -31.28
C ARG A 520 22.99 4.25 -31.50
N MET A 521 22.98 5.38 -30.81
CA MET A 521 21.94 6.40 -30.94
C MET A 521 22.40 7.55 -31.84
N ARG A 522 21.43 8.31 -32.31
CA ARG A 522 21.63 9.65 -32.89
C ARG A 522 20.68 10.62 -32.21
N VAL A 523 21.13 11.84 -31.96
CA VAL A 523 20.36 12.83 -31.20
C VAL A 523 20.21 14.12 -32.00
N GLY A 524 19.02 14.70 -31.97
CA GLY A 524 18.71 15.98 -32.60
C GLY A 524 17.98 16.91 -31.64
N MET A 525 18.33 18.20 -31.63
CA MET A 525 17.68 19.19 -30.76
C MET A 525 17.35 20.50 -31.47
N ALA A 526 16.26 21.12 -31.04
CA ALA A 526 15.89 22.47 -31.46
C ALA A 526 15.32 23.27 -30.29
N LYS A 527 15.53 24.60 -30.31
CA LYS A 527 15.01 25.51 -29.28
C LYS A 527 13.98 26.46 -29.88
N GLY A 528 12.86 26.64 -29.18
CA GLY A 528 11.90 27.69 -29.52
C GLY A 528 10.57 27.55 -28.81
N ARG A 529 9.56 28.27 -29.29
CA ARG A 529 8.20 28.23 -28.74
C ARG A 529 7.48 26.95 -29.16
N VAL A 530 6.89 26.27 -28.17
CA VAL A 530 6.07 25.07 -28.36
C VAL A 530 4.72 25.23 -27.67
N LEU A 531 3.72 24.53 -28.21
CA LEU A 531 2.42 24.36 -27.56
C LEU A 531 2.49 23.11 -26.68
N ALA A 532 2.54 23.30 -25.36
CA ALA A 532 2.40 22.22 -24.40
C ALA A 532 0.91 21.92 -24.17
N ARG A 533 0.47 20.67 -24.39
CA ARG A 533 -0.93 20.28 -24.23
C ARG A 533 -1.03 18.83 -23.79
N LEU A 534 -1.73 18.59 -22.67
CA LEU A 534 -2.02 17.25 -22.12
C LEU A 534 -0.76 16.38 -21.95
N GLY A 535 0.35 16.98 -21.51
CA GLY A 535 1.63 16.28 -21.33
C GLY A 535 2.46 16.11 -22.61
N ASP A 536 1.96 16.51 -23.78
CA ASP A 536 2.67 16.46 -25.06
C ASP A 536 3.10 17.86 -25.53
N VAL A 537 3.98 17.90 -26.53
CA VAL A 537 4.49 19.14 -27.14
C VAL A 537 4.27 19.16 -28.64
N TYR A 538 3.81 20.29 -29.17
CA TYR A 538 3.53 20.48 -30.58
C TYR A 538 4.15 21.76 -31.12
N GLY A 539 4.52 21.76 -32.39
CA GLY A 539 4.96 22.96 -33.09
C GLY A 539 6.09 22.71 -34.08
N THR A 540 6.50 23.77 -34.76
CA THR A 540 7.58 23.73 -35.76
C THR A 540 8.94 23.37 -35.17
N VAL A 541 9.17 23.69 -33.89
CA VAL A 541 10.38 23.32 -33.14
C VAL A 541 10.48 21.81 -32.96
N VAL A 542 9.37 21.15 -32.60
CA VAL A 542 9.32 19.68 -32.45
C VAL A 542 9.63 19.00 -33.78
N ASN A 543 8.98 19.45 -34.87
CA ASN A 543 9.23 18.93 -36.22
C ASN A 543 10.68 19.15 -36.66
N ARG A 544 11.31 20.25 -36.25
CA ARG A 544 12.71 20.54 -36.55
C ARG A 544 13.65 19.60 -35.81
N ALA A 545 13.45 19.41 -34.50
CA ALA A 545 14.27 18.51 -33.69
C ALA A 545 14.22 17.08 -34.24
N ALA A 546 13.02 16.54 -34.53
CA ALA A 546 12.86 15.20 -35.11
C ALA A 546 13.60 15.04 -36.46
N ARG A 547 13.54 16.07 -37.32
CA ARG A 547 14.24 16.06 -38.61
C ARG A 547 15.76 16.17 -38.48
N LEU A 548 16.24 16.90 -37.48
CA LEU A 548 17.67 16.96 -37.16
C LEU A 548 18.17 15.60 -36.67
N THR A 549 17.39 14.90 -35.84
CA THR A 549 17.71 13.53 -35.40
C THR A 549 17.79 12.57 -36.59
N ALA A 550 16.81 12.62 -37.49
CA ALA A 550 16.81 11.77 -38.69
C ALA A 550 18.02 12.03 -39.63
N ALA A 551 18.54 13.26 -39.63
CA ALA A 551 19.70 13.68 -40.40
C ALA A 551 21.05 13.45 -39.69
N ALA A 552 21.03 13.09 -38.40
CA ALA A 552 22.23 12.91 -37.60
C ALA A 552 22.92 11.57 -37.91
N ASP A 553 24.25 11.60 -37.95
CA ASP A 553 25.06 10.39 -38.03
C ASP A 553 25.03 9.62 -36.69
N PRO A 554 25.22 8.29 -36.69
CA PRO A 554 25.32 7.50 -35.46
C PRO A 554 26.39 8.04 -34.50
N GLY A 555 26.03 8.25 -33.24
CA GLY A 555 26.91 8.79 -32.20
C GLY A 555 27.03 10.32 -32.20
N THR A 556 26.18 11.04 -32.95
CA THR A 556 26.26 12.51 -33.06
C THR A 556 25.03 13.22 -32.51
N LEU A 557 25.26 14.46 -32.06
CA LEU A 557 24.24 15.37 -31.55
C LEU A 557 24.13 16.58 -32.49
N LEU A 558 23.11 16.59 -33.34
CA LEU A 558 22.83 17.69 -34.27
C LEU A 558 21.84 18.69 -33.67
N VAL A 559 22.09 19.98 -33.85
CA VAL A 559 21.26 21.04 -33.28
C VAL A 559 20.96 22.15 -34.28
N ASP A 560 19.88 22.88 -34.02
CA ASP A 560 19.59 24.11 -34.74
C ASP A 560 20.47 25.28 -34.29
N GLN A 561 20.40 26.38 -35.05
CA GLN A 561 21.19 27.58 -34.78
C GLN A 561 20.91 28.17 -33.39
N ALA A 562 19.66 28.13 -32.90
CA ALA A 562 19.30 28.71 -31.61
C ALA A 562 19.93 27.96 -30.43
N VAL A 563 20.06 26.63 -30.53
CA VAL A 563 20.80 25.82 -29.56
C VAL A 563 22.30 26.07 -29.68
N ALA A 564 22.85 26.10 -30.90
CA ALA A 564 24.28 26.34 -31.13
C ALA A 564 24.75 27.69 -30.56
N GLU A 565 23.98 28.76 -30.78
CA GLU A 565 24.26 30.10 -30.24
C GLU A 565 24.19 30.14 -28.71
N ALA A 566 23.26 29.41 -28.11
CA ALA A 566 23.12 29.34 -26.66
C ALA A 566 24.30 28.59 -26.01
N VAL A 567 24.82 27.54 -26.65
CA VAL A 567 25.95 26.74 -26.16
C VAL A 567 27.28 27.49 -26.31
N ALA A 568 27.42 28.37 -27.30
CA ALA A 568 28.65 29.14 -27.53
C ALA A 568 29.07 30.04 -26.35
N GLY A 569 28.18 30.29 -25.39
CA GLY A 569 28.46 31.03 -24.16
C GLY A 569 28.73 30.17 -22.92
N GLY A 570 28.71 28.83 -23.03
CA GLY A 570 28.90 27.90 -21.91
C GLY A 570 30.15 27.02 -22.04
N ASN A 571 30.41 26.18 -21.03
CA ASN A 571 31.58 25.28 -20.97
C ASN A 571 31.25 23.81 -21.28
N LEU A 572 30.00 23.50 -21.64
CA LEU A 572 29.52 22.12 -21.70
C LEU A 572 29.80 21.46 -23.07
N ALA A 573 29.82 22.26 -24.13
CA ALA A 573 30.08 21.79 -25.49
C ALA A 573 30.55 22.91 -26.41
N ARG A 574 31.15 22.52 -27.55
CA ARG A 574 31.42 23.42 -28.68
C ARG A 574 30.55 23.06 -29.88
N ALA A 575 29.98 24.08 -30.53
CA ALA A 575 29.20 23.91 -31.75
C ALA A 575 30.11 24.03 -32.99
N VAL A 576 30.02 23.05 -33.90
CA VAL A 576 30.75 23.04 -35.17
C VAL A 576 29.75 23.02 -36.33
N PRO A 577 29.89 23.88 -37.36
CA PRO A 577 29.01 23.83 -38.52
C PRO A 577 29.03 22.46 -39.18
N HIS A 578 27.85 21.94 -39.52
CA HIS A 578 27.69 20.72 -40.31
C HIS A 578 27.39 21.09 -41.78
N PRO A 579 27.74 20.23 -42.76
CA PRO A 579 27.28 20.41 -44.13
C PRO A 579 25.77 20.65 -44.21
N THR A 580 25.34 21.49 -45.16
CA THR A 580 23.92 21.76 -45.43
C THR A 580 23.17 20.46 -45.63
N VAL A 581 22.06 20.30 -44.91
CA VAL A 581 21.18 19.14 -45.04
C VAL A 581 19.82 19.62 -45.52
N PHE A 582 19.22 18.87 -46.45
CA PHE A 582 17.86 19.12 -46.87
C PHE A 582 16.90 18.42 -45.91
N LEU A 583 16.15 19.21 -45.14
CA LEU A 583 15.14 18.68 -44.23
C LEU A 583 13.77 18.78 -44.91
N THR A 584 13.13 17.63 -45.16
CA THR A 584 11.82 17.54 -45.82
C THR A 584 10.82 18.51 -45.20
N GLY A 585 10.31 19.49 -45.97
CA GLY A 585 9.34 20.48 -45.48
C GLY A 585 9.90 21.63 -44.62
N LEU A 586 11.22 21.72 -44.44
CA LEU A 586 11.93 22.90 -43.91
C LEU A 586 12.91 23.49 -44.93
N GLY A 587 13.29 22.74 -45.96
CA GLY A 587 14.23 23.17 -46.99
C GLY A 587 15.68 22.91 -46.59
N GLU A 588 16.60 23.67 -47.19
CA GLU A 588 18.03 23.61 -46.84
C GLU A 588 18.29 24.29 -45.49
N VAL A 589 18.93 23.56 -44.59
CA VAL A 589 19.31 24.05 -43.26
C VAL A 589 20.80 23.73 -43.04
N ILE A 590 21.51 24.62 -42.36
CA ILE A 590 22.89 24.38 -41.89
C ILE A 590 22.81 24.04 -40.40
N PRO A 591 22.79 22.75 -40.02
CA PRO A 591 22.79 22.37 -38.62
C PRO A 591 24.19 22.49 -38.02
N TRP A 592 24.27 22.32 -36.71
CA TRP A 592 25.52 22.32 -35.97
C TRP A 592 25.69 20.99 -35.25
N VAL A 593 26.89 20.45 -35.24
CA VAL A 593 27.24 19.30 -34.39
C VAL A 593 27.79 19.82 -33.08
N LEU A 594 27.20 19.38 -31.97
CA LEU A 594 27.80 19.63 -30.65
C LEU A 594 28.84 18.56 -30.33
N LYS A 595 29.98 18.99 -29.80
CA LYS A 595 31.04 18.11 -29.29
C LYS A 595 31.31 18.49 -27.83
N ARG A 596 31.43 17.51 -26.92
CA ARG A 596 31.87 17.76 -25.54
C ARG A 596 33.20 18.54 -25.57
N GLU A 597 33.36 19.51 -24.68
CA GLU A 597 34.69 20.05 -24.40
C GLU A 597 35.47 18.98 -23.64
N ALA A 598 36.71 18.73 -24.05
CA ALA A 598 37.59 17.83 -23.31
C ALA A 598 38.01 18.56 -22.02
N HIS A 599 37.73 17.94 -20.86
CA HIS A 599 38.23 18.42 -19.57
C HIS A 599 39.76 18.35 -19.49
#